data_AF-A0A9D6QVG5-F1
#
_entry.id   AF-A0A9D6QVG5-F1
#
_cell.length_a   1.000
_cell.length_b   1.000
_cell.length_c   1.000
_cell.angle_alpha   90.00
_cell.angle_beta   90.00
_cell.angle_gamma   90.00
#
_symmetry.space_group_name_H-M   'P 1'
#
loop_
_entity.id
_entity.type
_entity.pdbx_description
1 polymer ?
#
loop_
_entity_poly.entity_id
_entity_poly.type
_entity_poly.pdbx_seq_one_letter_code
_entity_poly.pdbx_strand_id
1 'polypeptide(L)'
;MRKICGFLLLVAALVWGAPPPADKIFPFPYSIDDLENGLRLITVRTSFPNLASLYIVVQAGSRNEVEPGKSGFAHLFEHLMFRGTEKYPPAKYNAVMEKAGAQTSAYTSDDRTVYHALFSKEDLDSILAA
;
A
#
# COMPACT_ATOMS: atom_id res chain seq x y z
N MET A 1 27.12 26.43 -67.13
CA MET A 1 27.17 27.33 -65.96
C MET A 1 26.65 26.50 -64.77
N ARG A 2 27.50 25.76 -64.03
CA ARG A 2 28.42 26.16 -62.94
C ARG A 2 27.64 26.53 -61.65
N LYS A 3 27.86 25.73 -60.58
CA LYS A 3 27.57 25.94 -59.14
C LYS A 3 26.12 25.56 -58.72
N ILE A 4 25.80 24.88 -57.60
CA ILE A 4 26.44 24.69 -56.29
C ILE A 4 26.23 23.23 -55.82
N CYS A 5 27.31 22.62 -55.31
CA CYS A 5 27.32 21.41 -54.49
C CYS A 5 27.29 21.84 -53.01
N GLY A 6 26.48 21.17 -52.18
CA GLY A 6 26.75 20.94 -50.76
C GLY A 6 26.43 22.07 -49.78
N PHE A 7 25.40 21.88 -48.94
CA PHE A 7 25.40 22.33 -47.54
C PHE A 7 24.31 21.61 -46.72
N LEU A 8 24.74 20.96 -45.63
CA LEU A 8 24.00 20.46 -44.44
C LEU A 8 22.92 19.38 -44.67
N LEU A 9 23.08 18.10 -44.33
CA LEU A 9 23.53 17.45 -43.08
C LEU A 9 22.81 17.93 -41.82
N LEU A 10 22.08 16.98 -41.21
CA LEU A 10 21.52 16.96 -39.85
C LEU A 10 20.37 17.92 -39.52
N VAL A 11 19.12 17.45 -39.60
CA VAL A 11 18.17 17.45 -38.46
C VAL A 11 17.18 16.28 -38.62
N ALA A 12 17.65 15.06 -38.41
CA ALA A 12 16.77 13.97 -37.98
C ALA A 12 16.96 13.83 -36.47
N ALA A 13 16.67 14.91 -35.72
CA ALA A 13 16.64 14.85 -34.28
C ALA A 13 15.41 14.02 -33.90
N LEU A 14 15.69 12.90 -33.25
CA LEU A 14 14.74 11.97 -32.69
C LEU A 14 13.59 12.72 -32.03
N VAL A 15 12.39 12.59 -32.57
CA VAL A 15 11.19 12.69 -31.75
C VAL A 15 11.16 11.40 -30.93
N TRP A 16 12.01 11.35 -29.90
CA TRP A 16 11.81 10.42 -28.80
C TRP A 16 10.50 10.89 -28.16
N GLY A 17 9.40 10.25 -28.53
CA GLY A 17 8.13 10.47 -27.87
C GLY A 17 8.39 10.36 -26.38
N ALA A 18 8.13 11.44 -25.64
CA ALA A 18 8.16 11.39 -24.20
C ALA A 18 7.30 10.18 -23.77
N PRO A 19 7.76 9.33 -22.84
CA PRO A 19 6.91 8.29 -22.32
C PRO A 19 5.60 8.96 -21.88
N PRO A 20 4.44 8.35 -22.18
CA PRO A 20 3.17 8.91 -21.75
C PRO A 20 3.28 9.21 -20.25
N PRO A 21 2.77 10.36 -19.78
CA PRO A 21 2.81 10.69 -18.37
C PRO A 21 2.26 9.48 -17.63
N ALA A 22 3.06 8.92 -16.72
CA ALA A 22 2.64 7.75 -15.97
C ALA A 22 1.29 8.07 -15.34
N ASP A 23 0.27 7.28 -15.68
CA ASP A 23 -1.05 7.44 -15.12
C ASP A 23 -0.91 7.44 -13.60
N LYS A 24 -1.35 8.53 -12.97
CA LYS A 24 -1.25 8.66 -11.52
C LYS A 24 -2.09 7.55 -10.90
N ILE A 25 -1.45 6.70 -10.09
CA ILE A 25 -2.12 5.60 -9.39
C ILE A 25 -3.20 6.16 -8.46
N PHE A 26 -2.90 7.28 -7.80
CA PHE A 26 -3.82 8.00 -6.93
C PHE A 26 -4.13 9.40 -7.49
N PRO A 27 -5.36 9.90 -7.30
CA PRO A 27 -5.72 11.27 -7.67
C PRO A 27 -5.10 12.33 -6.72
N PHE A 28 -4.48 11.91 -5.62
CA PHE A 28 -3.87 12.76 -4.60
C PHE A 28 -2.34 12.71 -4.65
N PRO A 29 -1.62 13.70 -4.08
CA PRO A 29 -0.18 13.61 -3.89
C PRO A 29 0.19 12.41 -3.02
N TYR A 30 1.20 11.65 -3.45
CA TYR A 30 1.72 10.50 -2.69
C TYR A 30 3.25 10.40 -2.78
N SER A 31 3.85 9.79 -1.77
CA SER A 31 5.24 9.32 -1.79
C SER A 31 5.28 7.79 -1.71
N ILE A 32 6.35 7.22 -2.24
CA ILE A 32 6.65 5.79 -2.11
C ILE A 32 8.07 5.69 -1.56
N ASP A 33 8.19 4.99 -0.43
CA ASP A 33 9.43 4.81 0.29
C ASP A 33 9.63 3.30 0.54
N ASP A 34 10.75 2.74 0.08
CA ASP A 34 11.11 1.36 0.36
C ASP A 34 11.94 1.32 1.65
N LEU A 35 11.43 0.63 2.67
CA LEU A 35 12.07 0.50 3.98
C LEU A 35 13.20 -0.55 3.95
N GLU A 36 14.15 -0.43 4.88
CA GLU A 36 15.31 -1.34 4.97
C GLU A 36 14.92 -2.83 5.15
N ASN A 37 13.75 -3.08 5.74
CA ASN A 37 13.20 -4.42 5.93
C ASN A 37 12.46 -4.98 4.71
N GLY A 38 12.46 -4.26 3.59
CA GLY A 38 11.81 -4.65 2.33
C GLY A 38 10.32 -4.30 2.23
N LEU A 39 9.73 -3.65 3.24
CA LEU A 39 8.37 -3.15 3.14
C LEU A 39 8.32 -1.88 2.28
N ARG A 40 7.31 -1.80 1.42
CA ARG A 40 7.00 -0.60 0.65
C ARG A 40 5.95 0.23 1.37
N LEU A 41 6.31 1.43 1.80
CA LEU A 41 5.40 2.41 2.37
C LEU A 41 4.87 3.33 1.26
N ILE A 42 3.55 3.44 1.15
CA ILE A 42 2.90 4.40 0.26
C ILE A 42 2.14 5.38 1.14
N THR A 43 2.56 6.65 1.12
CA THR A 43 1.92 7.71 1.89
C THR A 43 1.09 8.58 0.97
N VAL A 44 -0.24 8.58 1.14
CA VAL A 44 -1.16 9.39 0.32
C VAL A 44 -1.69 10.56 1.15
N ARG A 45 -1.41 11.78 0.73
CA ARG A 45 -1.88 12.99 1.42
C ARG A 45 -3.27 13.39 0.91
N THR A 46 -4.29 13.18 1.74
CA THR A 46 -5.68 13.56 1.43
C THR A 46 -6.04 14.92 2.01
N SER A 47 -7.16 15.48 1.57
CA SER A 47 -7.72 16.75 2.10
C SER A 47 -8.73 16.53 3.23
N PHE A 48 -8.94 15.29 3.69
CA PHE A 48 -9.90 14.99 4.75
C PHE A 48 -9.31 15.40 6.11
N PRO A 49 -9.96 16.30 6.85
CA PRO A 49 -9.43 16.78 8.11
C PRO A 49 -9.51 15.68 9.18
N ASN A 50 -8.45 15.56 9.96
CA ASN A 50 -8.35 14.77 11.19
C ASN A 50 -8.55 13.25 11.05
N LEU A 51 -8.61 12.71 9.84
CA LEU A 51 -8.71 11.27 9.60
C LEU A 51 -7.41 10.71 9.04
N ALA A 52 -7.05 9.52 9.50
CA ALA A 52 -5.99 8.69 8.93
C ALA A 52 -6.57 7.32 8.57
N SER A 53 -6.13 6.79 7.42
CA SER A 53 -6.46 5.44 7.00
C SER A 53 -5.19 4.65 6.76
N LEU A 54 -5.10 3.49 7.41
CA LEU A 54 -3.97 2.57 7.32
C LEU A 54 -4.41 1.33 6.57
N TYR A 55 -3.58 0.89 5.63
CA TYR A 55 -3.72 -0.39 4.93
C TYR A 55 -2.41 -1.15 5.00
N ILE A 56 -2.47 -2.39 5.48
CA ILE A 56 -1.37 -3.35 5.45
C ILE A 56 -1.78 -4.45 4.46
N VAL A 57 -1.08 -4.50 3.33
CA VAL A 57 -1.34 -5.47 2.27
C VAL A 57 -0.27 -6.54 2.30
N VAL A 58 -0.68 -7.76 2.64
CA VAL A 58 0.19 -8.95 2.60
C VAL A 58 -0.05 -9.64 1.27
N GLN A 59 1.00 -9.81 0.46
CA GLN A 59 0.94 -10.45 -0.86
C GLN A 59 0.90 -11.99 -0.75
N ALA A 60 -0.01 -12.50 0.07
CA ALA A 60 -0.34 -13.90 0.21
C ALA A 60 -1.83 -14.03 0.52
N GLY A 61 -2.49 -15.03 -0.09
CA GLY A 61 -3.92 -15.29 0.07
C GLY A 61 -4.23 -16.78 0.04
N SER A 62 -5.50 -17.15 -0.19
CA SER A 62 -5.94 -18.55 -0.18
C SER A 62 -5.24 -19.41 -1.25
N ARG A 63 -4.82 -18.82 -2.39
CA ARG A 63 -4.09 -19.54 -3.45
C ARG A 63 -2.71 -20.03 -2.99
N ASN A 64 -2.16 -19.43 -1.93
CA ASN A 64 -0.87 -19.81 -1.39
C ASN A 64 -0.94 -21.02 -0.44
N GLU A 65 -2.12 -21.58 -0.20
CA GLU A 65 -2.34 -22.80 0.58
C GLU A 65 -2.02 -24.03 -0.29
N VAL A 66 -0.76 -24.46 -0.27
CA VAL A 66 -0.24 -25.51 -1.18
C VAL A 66 -0.39 -26.93 -0.62
N GLU A 67 -0.61 -27.06 0.67
CA GLU A 67 -0.68 -28.37 1.33
C GLU A 67 -2.01 -29.09 1.04
N PRO A 68 -1.97 -30.35 0.56
CA PRO A 68 -3.18 -31.12 0.32
C PRO A 68 -4.04 -31.29 1.59
N GLY A 69 -5.34 -31.02 1.46
CA GLY A 69 -6.31 -31.14 2.56
C GLY A 69 -6.21 -30.03 3.62
N LYS A 70 -5.42 -28.99 3.37
CA LYS A 70 -5.21 -27.87 4.27
C LYS A 70 -5.67 -26.57 3.60
N SER A 71 -6.91 -26.17 3.88
CA SER A 71 -7.54 -24.99 3.27
C SER A 71 -8.15 -24.04 4.31
N GLY A 72 -8.23 -22.76 3.97
CA GLY A 72 -8.80 -21.71 4.81
C GLY A 72 -7.84 -21.13 5.85
N PHE A 73 -6.55 -21.45 5.76
CA PHE A 73 -5.53 -20.97 6.68
C PHE A 73 -5.25 -19.48 6.54
N ALA A 74 -5.21 -18.95 5.32
CA ALA A 74 -5.00 -17.52 5.10
C ALA A 74 -6.10 -16.69 5.78
N HIS A 75 -7.36 -17.10 5.58
CA HIS A 75 -8.51 -16.47 6.24
C HIS A 75 -8.52 -16.73 7.75
N LEU A 76 -8.16 -17.94 8.21
CA LEU A 76 -8.05 -18.21 9.65
C LEU A 76 -7.00 -17.31 10.31
N PHE A 77 -5.82 -17.17 9.71
CA PHE A 77 -4.76 -16.32 10.24
C PHE A 77 -5.14 -14.86 10.26
N GLU A 78 -5.90 -14.38 9.27
CA GLU A 78 -6.51 -13.05 9.30
C GLU A 78 -7.33 -12.82 10.58
N HIS A 79 -8.21 -13.75 10.95
CA HIS A 79 -8.99 -13.65 12.20
C HIS A 79 -8.13 -13.73 13.45
N LEU A 80 -7.06 -14.52 13.43
CA LEU A 80 -6.16 -14.68 14.57
C LEU A 80 -5.30 -13.45 14.82
N MET A 81 -5.00 -12.63 13.80
CA MET A 81 -4.26 -11.38 13.99
C MET A 81 -4.96 -10.38 14.92
N PHE A 82 -6.30 -10.46 15.02
CA PHE A 82 -7.09 -9.63 15.95
C PHE A 82 -7.12 -10.18 17.39
N ARG A 83 -6.49 -11.34 17.66
CA ARG A 83 -6.46 -11.96 18.99
C ARG A 83 -5.29 -11.48 19.85
N GLY A 84 -4.62 -10.42 19.43
CA GLY A 84 -3.55 -9.77 20.16
C GLY A 84 -2.18 -10.40 19.94
N THR A 85 -1.18 -9.70 20.43
CA THR A 85 0.23 -10.08 20.40
C THR A 85 0.76 -10.21 21.83
N GLU A 86 2.00 -10.67 21.99
CA GLU A 86 2.65 -10.74 23.30
C GLU A 86 2.71 -9.36 23.99
N LYS A 87 2.95 -8.29 23.21
CA LYS A 87 3.02 -6.89 23.71
C LYS A 87 1.64 -6.24 23.87
N TYR A 88 0.67 -6.66 23.07
CA TYR A 88 -0.71 -6.18 23.09
C TYR A 88 -1.69 -7.34 23.18
N PRO A 89 -1.94 -7.86 24.41
CA PRO A 89 -2.98 -8.86 24.63
C PRO A 89 -4.34 -8.35 24.12
N PRO A 90 -5.29 -9.25 23.78
CA PRO A 90 -6.52 -8.86 23.10
C PRO A 90 -7.33 -7.79 23.84
N ALA A 91 -7.39 -7.82 25.18
CA ALA A 91 -8.05 -6.78 25.96
C ALA A 91 -7.41 -5.39 25.80
N LYS A 92 -6.07 -5.33 25.72
CA LYS A 92 -5.32 -4.09 25.52
C LYS A 92 -5.46 -3.59 24.09
N TYR A 93 -5.39 -4.48 23.10
CA TYR A 93 -5.64 -4.15 21.70
C TYR A 93 -7.04 -3.53 21.53
N ASN A 94 -8.08 -4.20 22.03
CA ASN A 94 -9.46 -3.71 21.95
C ASN A 94 -9.62 -2.34 22.63
N ALA A 95 -9.04 -2.15 23.82
CA ALA A 95 -9.10 -0.88 24.52
C ALA A 95 -8.44 0.27 23.74
N VAL A 96 -7.34 0.02 23.01
CA VAL A 96 -6.72 1.03 22.13
C VAL A 96 -7.64 1.38 20.97
N MET A 97 -8.18 0.36 20.29
CA MET A 97 -9.07 0.57 19.14
C MET A 97 -10.36 1.30 19.52
N GLU A 98 -10.98 0.91 20.64
CA GLU A 98 -12.19 1.55 21.16
C GLU A 98 -11.92 3.00 21.58
N LYS A 99 -10.81 3.26 22.28
CA LYS A 99 -10.45 4.63 22.70
C LYS A 99 -10.20 5.56 21.51
N ALA A 100 -9.60 5.04 20.44
CA ALA A 100 -9.35 5.79 19.20
C ALA A 100 -10.60 5.92 18.31
N GLY A 101 -11.72 5.29 18.67
CA GLY A 101 -12.90 5.19 17.80
C GLY A 101 -12.59 4.55 16.45
N ALA A 102 -11.60 3.64 16.42
CA ALA A 102 -11.05 3.10 15.19
C ALA A 102 -12.00 2.08 14.57
N GLN A 103 -12.36 2.28 13.30
CA GLN A 103 -13.01 1.26 12.50
C GLN A 103 -11.94 0.36 11.89
N THR A 104 -11.86 -0.89 12.36
CA THR A 104 -10.90 -1.89 11.87
C THR A 104 -11.62 -3.03 11.16
N SER A 105 -11.03 -3.55 10.10
CA SER A 105 -11.51 -4.74 9.40
C SER A 105 -10.37 -5.37 8.59
N ALA A 106 -10.62 -6.55 8.07
CA ALA A 106 -9.71 -7.24 7.16
C ALA A 106 -10.49 -8.06 6.14
N TYR A 107 -9.79 -8.47 5.09
CA TYR A 107 -10.31 -9.45 4.15
C TYR A 107 -9.17 -10.24 3.53
N THR A 108 -9.46 -11.50 3.21
CA THR A 108 -8.58 -12.41 2.49
C THR A 108 -9.18 -12.75 1.14
N SER A 109 -8.33 -12.69 0.13
CA SER A 109 -8.62 -13.05 -1.25
C SER A 109 -7.65 -14.12 -1.72
N ASP A 110 -7.69 -14.47 -3.00
CA ASP A 110 -6.82 -15.50 -3.56
C ASP A 110 -5.34 -15.10 -3.53
N ASP A 111 -5.03 -13.82 -3.74
CA ASP A 111 -3.67 -13.31 -3.92
C ASP A 111 -3.17 -12.42 -2.77
N ARG A 112 -4.06 -11.95 -1.90
CA ARG A 112 -3.70 -11.05 -0.80
C ARG A 112 -4.61 -11.17 0.42
N THR A 113 -4.06 -10.82 1.57
CA THR A 113 -4.78 -10.50 2.79
C THR A 113 -4.52 -9.04 3.16
N VAL A 114 -5.59 -8.31 3.46
CA VAL A 114 -5.52 -6.86 3.71
C VAL A 114 -6.12 -6.53 5.06
N TYR A 115 -5.34 -5.89 5.91
CA TYR A 115 -5.78 -5.32 7.18
C TYR A 115 -5.92 -3.82 7.02
N HIS A 116 -7.02 -3.24 7.50
CA HIS A 116 -7.23 -1.81 7.36
C HIS A 116 -7.91 -1.20 8.59
N ALA A 117 -7.56 0.05 8.84
CA ALA A 117 -8.07 0.84 9.95
C ALA A 117 -8.37 2.28 9.50
N LEU A 118 -9.46 2.84 10.00
CA LEU A 118 -9.82 4.25 9.88
C LEU A 118 -9.99 4.84 11.28
N PHE A 119 -9.27 5.92 11.59
CA PHE A 119 -9.19 6.48 12.93
C PHE A 119 -8.79 7.97 12.89
N SER A 120 -8.79 8.63 14.05
CA SER A 120 -8.36 10.02 14.18
C SER A 120 -6.85 10.14 14.00
N LYS A 121 -6.36 11.14 13.24
CA LYS A 121 -4.90 11.28 12.99
C LYS A 121 -4.07 11.40 14.28
N GLU A 122 -4.68 11.90 15.36
CA GLU A 122 -4.08 12.09 16.68
C GLU A 122 -3.71 10.74 17.33
N ASP A 123 -4.39 9.66 16.96
CA ASP A 123 -4.16 8.32 17.51
C ASP A 123 -3.18 7.47 16.67
N LEU A 124 -2.57 8.05 15.64
CA LEU A 124 -1.69 7.33 14.70
C LEU A 124 -0.60 6.52 15.41
N ASP A 125 0.13 7.13 16.34
CA ASP A 125 1.21 6.44 17.05
C ASP A 125 0.68 5.30 17.93
N SER A 126 -0.51 5.48 18.53
CA SER A 126 -1.14 4.45 19.36
C SER A 126 -1.59 3.26 18.51
N ILE A 127 -2.16 3.52 17.33
CA ILE A 127 -2.64 2.49 16.40
C ILE A 127 -1.47 1.74 15.76
N LEU A 128 -0.41 2.42 15.35
CA LEU A 128 0.77 1.76 14.77
C LEU A 128 1.55 0.92 15.78
N ALA A 129 1.45 1.24 17.06
CA ALA A 129 2.13 0.49 18.11
C ALA A 129 1.40 -0.78 18.56
N ALA A 130 0.07 -0.84 18.36
CA ALA A 130 -0.82 -1.89 18.85
C ALA A 130 -0.83 -3.14 17.96
#